data_AF-K1M6Z6-F1
#
_entry.id   AF-K1M6Z6-F1
#
_cell.length_a   1.000
_cell.length_b   1.000
_cell.length_c   1.000
_cell.angle_alpha   90.00
_cell.angle_beta   90.00
_cell.angle_gamma   90.00
#
_symmetry.space_group_name_H-M   'P 1'
#
loop_
_entity.id
_entity.type
_entity.pdbx_description
1 polymer ?
#
loop_
_entity_poly.entity_id
_entity_poly.type
_entity_poly.pdbx_seq_one_letter_code
_entity_poly.pdbx_strand_id
1 'polypeptide(L)' 'GFQWFKHKNLHLATYHIINALPNMFAYLKDSEIPYTTNRLEAYFTHLKEKLTLHRGLRFEAKKNFIKWYLYFKNQGG' A
#
# COMPACT_ATOMS: atom_id res chain seq x y z
N GLY A 1 -18.78 -0.04 -13.29
CA GLY A 1 -18.81 -0.42 -14.71
C GLY A 1 -17.62 0.20 -15.40
N PHE A 2 -16.89 -0.57 -16.21
CA PHE A 2 -15.88 -0.14 -17.20
C PHE A 2 -15.42 -1.40 -17.96
N GLN A 3 -16.32 -2.01 -18.74
CA GLN A 3 -16.05 -3.29 -19.42
C GLN A 3 -15.75 -3.13 -20.93
N TRP A 4 -15.57 -1.90 -21.45
CA TRP A 4 -15.61 -1.64 -22.91
C TRP A 4 -14.36 -0.92 -23.47
N PHE A 5 -13.20 -1.03 -22.81
CA PHE A 5 -11.97 -0.41 -23.32
C PHE A 5 -11.11 -1.43 -24.07
N LYS A 6 -10.74 -1.09 -25.32
CA LYS A 6 -9.79 -1.86 -26.15
C LYS A 6 -8.47 -2.16 -25.42
N HIS A 7 -8.00 -1.20 -24.60
CA HIS A 7 -6.81 -1.34 -23.77
C HIS A 7 -7.12 -1.06 -22.30
N LYS A 8 -7.78 -2.03 -21.63
CA LYS A 8 -8.22 -1.90 -20.24
C LYS A 8 -7.11 -1.49 -19.27
N ASN A 9 -5.94 -2.13 -19.34
CA ASN A 9 -4.82 -1.84 -18.42
C ASN A 9 -4.27 -0.43 -18.63
N LEU A 10 -4.19 0.04 -19.87
CA LEU A 10 -3.76 1.41 -20.18
C LEU A 10 -4.76 2.41 -19.62
N HIS A 11 -6.06 2.18 -19.83
CA HIS A 11 -7.10 3.05 -19.28
C HIS A 11 -7.04 3.13 -17.75
N LEU A 12 -6.88 1.99 -17.07
CA LEU A 12 -6.73 1.94 -15.61
C LEU A 12 -5.48 2.68 -15.14
N ALA A 13 -4.33 2.45 -15.78
CA ALA A 13 -3.08 3.15 -15.44
C ALA A 13 -3.23 4.68 -15.59
N THR A 14 -3.80 5.14 -16.69
CA THR A 14 -4.08 6.56 -16.93
C THR A 14 -5.02 7.13 -15.87
N TYR A 15 -6.10 6.41 -15.54
CA TYR A 15 -7.05 6.83 -14.52
C TYR A 15 -6.41 6.93 -13.13
N HIS A 16 -5.56 5.97 -12.77
CA HIS A 16 -4.79 6.01 -11.53
C HIS A 16 -3.86 7.23 -11.45
N ILE A 17 -3.16 7.55 -12.54
CA ILE A 17 -2.31 8.75 -12.61
C ILE A 17 -3.16 10.00 -12.44
N ILE A 18 -4.25 10.15 -13.22
CA ILE A 18 -5.12 11.33 -13.16
C ILE A 18 -5.65 11.57 -11.75
N ASN A 19 -6.10 10.53 -11.06
CA ASN A 19 -6.59 10.64 -9.68
C ASN A 19 -5.49 10.96 -8.67
N ALA A 20 -4.26 10.49 -8.92
CA ALA A 20 -3.12 10.76 -8.05
C ALA A 20 -2.52 12.15 -8.26
N LEU A 21 -2.68 12.77 -9.45
CA LEU A 21 -2.07 14.04 -9.84
C LEU A 21 -2.11 15.14 -8.75
N PRO A 22 -3.23 15.37 -8.03
CA PRO A 22 -3.27 16.42 -7.00
C PRO A 22 -2.21 16.26 -5.90
N ASN A 23 -1.83 15.03 -5.58
CA ASN A 23 -0.91 14.70 -4.48
C ASN A 23 0.37 13.98 -4.94
N MET A 24 0.50 13.66 -6.23
CA MET A 24 1.58 12.83 -6.78
C MET A 24 2.98 13.44 -6.55
N PHE A 25 3.05 14.77 -6.46
CA PHE A 25 4.30 15.53 -6.30
C PHE A 25 4.37 16.31 -4.98
N ALA A 26 3.63 15.89 -3.94
CA ALA A 26 3.60 16.58 -2.65
C ALA A 26 5.00 16.71 -2.01
N TYR A 27 5.89 15.74 -2.24
CA TYR A 27 7.28 15.75 -1.76
C TYR A 27 8.14 16.91 -2.32
N LEU A 28 7.71 17.57 -3.40
CA LEU A 28 8.40 18.77 -3.91
C LEU A 28 8.16 20.00 -3.02
N LYS A 29 7.07 20.01 -2.25
CA LYS A 29 6.67 21.13 -1.38
C LYS A 29 6.93 20.85 0.10
N ASP A 30 6.91 19.59 0.49
CA ASP A 30 7.08 19.14 1.86
C ASP A 30 8.23 18.12 1.95
N SER A 31 9.33 18.54 2.59
CA SER A 31 10.52 17.71 2.77
C SER A 31 10.33 16.56 3.76
N GLU A 32 9.26 16.57 4.57
CA GLU A 32 8.93 15.44 5.45
C GLU A 32 8.35 14.26 4.65
N ILE A 33 7.84 14.52 3.44
CA ILE A 33 7.36 13.48 2.53
C ILE A 33 8.54 12.96 1.69
N PRO A 34 8.93 11.68 1.81
CA PRO A 34 10.03 11.14 1.03
C PRO A 34 9.66 11.03 -0.46
N TYR A 35 10.65 11.29 -1.33
CA TYR A 35 10.50 11.17 -2.79
C TYR A 35 10.45 9.71 -3.28
N THR A 36 10.69 8.73 -2.40
CA THR A 36 10.64 7.28 -2.71
C THR A 36 9.72 6.53 -1.75
N THR A 37 9.20 5.41 -2.21
CA THR A 37 8.38 4.47 -1.44
C THR A 37 9.19 3.37 -0.75
N ASN A 38 10.53 3.43 -0.79
CA ASN A 38 11.43 2.36 -0.30
C ASN A 38 11.11 1.92 1.14
N ARG A 39 10.87 2.89 2.03
CA ARG A 39 10.54 2.60 3.44
C ARG A 39 9.20 1.86 3.57
N LEU A 40 8.20 2.23 2.77
CA LEU A 40 6.89 1.58 2.75
C LEU A 40 7.00 0.17 2.16
N GLU A 41 7.72 0.01 1.05
CA GLU A 41 7.92 -1.28 0.41
C GLU A 41 8.66 -2.26 1.32
N ALA A 42 9.75 -1.84 1.97
CA ALA A 42 10.46 -2.65 2.95
C ALA A 42 9.54 -3.06 4.11
N TYR A 43 8.77 -2.11 4.65
CA TYR A 43 7.81 -2.38 5.72
C TYR A 43 6.76 -3.42 5.32
N PHE A 44 6.13 -3.25 4.15
CA PHE A 44 5.08 -4.17 3.69
C PHE A 44 5.64 -5.52 3.26
N THR A 45 6.87 -5.61 2.78
CA THR A 45 7.55 -6.89 2.52
C THR A 45 7.67 -7.69 3.80
N HIS A 46 8.20 -7.10 4.88
CA HIS A 46 8.29 -7.79 6.18
C HIS A 46 6.93 -8.18 6.76
N LEU A 47 5.91 -7.33 6.61
CA LEU A 47 4.55 -7.67 7.03
C LEU A 47 4.00 -8.86 6.23
N LYS A 48 4.17 -8.86 4.90
CA LYS A 48 3.71 -9.95 4.03
C LYS A 48 4.40 -11.27 4.33
N GLU A 49 5.70 -11.25 4.60
CA GLU A 49 6.46 -12.45 5.01
C GLU A 49 5.83 -13.10 6.26
N LYS A 50 5.58 -12.30 7.30
CA LYS A 50 4.96 -12.80 8.53
C LYS A 50 3.53 -13.30 8.32
N LEU A 51 2.72 -12.59 7.52
CA LEU A 51 1.38 -13.06 7.13
C LEU A 51 1.43 -14.36 6.34
N THR A 52 2.45 -14.55 5.52
CA THR A 52 2.64 -15.75 4.69
C THR A 52 2.97 -16.97 5.54
N LEU A 53 3.78 -16.80 6.61
CA LEU A 53 4.00 -17.84 7.63
C LEU A 53 2.69 -18.29 8.27
N HIS A 54 1.73 -17.38 8.41
CA HIS A 54 0.40 -17.64 8.97
C HIS A 54 -0.71 -17.72 7.89
N ARG A 55 -0.39 -18.18 6.67
CA ARG A 55 -1.33 -18.22 5.53
C ARG A 55 -2.64 -18.98 5.82
N GLY A 56 -2.61 -19.95 6.74
CA GLY A 56 -3.76 -20.75 7.16
C GLY A 56 -4.76 -20.04 8.07
N LEU A 57 -4.48 -18.80 8.50
CA LEU A 57 -5.42 -18.02 9.28
C LEU A 57 -6.70 -17.70 8.50
N ARG A 58 -7.83 -17.76 9.20
CA ARG A 58 -9.10 -17.18 8.75
C ARG A 58 -8.95 -15.69 8.47
N PHE A 59 -9.81 -15.15 7.62
CA PHE A 59 -9.74 -13.75 7.17
C PHE A 59 -9.81 -12.75 8.34
N GLU A 60 -10.68 -13.01 9.32
CA GLU A 60 -10.83 -12.21 10.54
C GLU A 60 -9.54 -12.22 11.37
N ALA A 61 -8.91 -13.39 11.48
CA ALA A 61 -7.65 -13.54 12.18
C ALA A 61 -6.50 -12.83 11.45
N LYS A 62 -6.47 -12.83 10.11
CA LYS A 62 -5.50 -12.04 9.32
C LYS A 62 -5.69 -10.54 9.53
N LYS A 63 -6.93 -10.05 9.58
CA LYS A 63 -7.23 -8.65 9.92
C LYS A 63 -6.72 -8.28 11.31
N ASN A 64 -7.01 -9.12 12.31
CA ASN A 64 -6.54 -8.89 13.68
C ASN A 64 -5.02 -8.96 13.78
N PHE A 65 -4.38 -9.89 13.07
CA PHE A 65 -2.92 -9.96 12.97
C PHE A 65 -2.32 -8.65 12.45
N ILE A 66 -2.85 -8.10 11.35
CA ILE A 66 -2.38 -6.82 10.79
C ILE A 66 -2.56 -5.68 11.79
N LYS A 67 -3.72 -5.60 12.45
CA LYS A 67 -3.99 -4.56 13.46
C LYS A 67 -3.00 -4.61 14.62
N TRP A 68 -2.80 -5.80 15.20
CA TRP A 68 -1.85 -5.99 16.30
C TRP A 68 -0.41 -5.75 15.85
N TYR A 69 -0.03 -6.20 14.65
CA TYR A 69 1.28 -5.94 14.08
C TYR A 69 1.56 -4.43 13.97
N LEU A 70 0.60 -3.66 13.43
CA LEU A 70 0.70 -2.20 13.33
C LEU A 70 0.79 -1.55 14.71
N TYR A 71 -0.06 -1.97 15.65
CA TYR A 71 -0.07 -1.46 17.02
C TYR A 71 1.30 -1.64 17.69
N PHE A 72 1.84 -2.87 17.71
CA PHE A 72 3.14 -3.13 18.34
C PHE A 72 4.30 -2.45 17.60
N LYS A 73 4.25 -2.35 16.27
CA LYS A 73 5.27 -1.63 15.48
C LYS A 73 5.28 -0.13 15.76
N ASN A 74 4.13 0.47 16.06
CA ASN A 74 4.02 1.89 16.37
C ASN A 74 4.33 2.22 17.83
N GLN A 75 4.35 1.23 18.73
CA GLN A 75 4.70 1.39 20.14
C GLN A 75 6.20 1.23 20.44
N GLY A 76 6.93 0.53 19.58
CA GLY A 76 8.38 0.34 19.71
C GLY A 76 9.21 1.45 19.06
N GLY A 77 8.70 2.68 19.08
CA GLY A 77 9.41 3.89 18.65
C GLY A 77 10.09 4.57 19.83
#